data_AF-A0A4P5XDU2-F1
#
_entry.id   AF-A0A4P5XDU2-F1
#
_cell.length_a   1.000
_cell.length_b   1.000
_cell.length_c   1.000
_cell.angle_alpha   90.00
_cell.angle_beta   90.00
_cell.angle_gamma   90.00
#
_symmetry.space_group_name_H-M   'P 1'
#
loop_
_entity.id
_entity.type
_entity.pdbx_description
1 polymer ?
#
loop_
_entity_poly.entity_id
_entity_poly.type
_entity_poly.pdbx_seq_one_letter_code
_entity_poly.pdbx_strand_id
1 'polypeptide(L)'
;MSAGMAEEALADLVRSSARSVRLADVEKAVCKAFGIDAAGMQSARRSKAVSHPRMLAMYLARRHTCAALAEIGGYFGRRSHSTVIAAQKTVEGWLANREPIVLAETPWDVAEAIRRVEDILRAG
;
A
#
# COMPACT_ATOMS: atom_id res chain seq x y z
N MET A 1 26.91 32.56 -10.78
CA MET A 1 26.42 31.36 -10.07
C MET A 1 25.01 31.68 -9.62
N SER A 2 24.04 31.19 -10.38
CA SER A 2 22.63 31.62 -10.37
C SER A 2 21.86 31.03 -9.20
N ALA A 3 21.02 31.86 -8.58
CA ALA A 3 20.14 31.53 -7.46
C ALA A 3 19.19 30.33 -7.70
N GLY A 4 19.00 29.89 -8.95
CA GLY A 4 18.10 28.78 -9.28
C GLY A 4 18.53 27.40 -8.78
N MET A 5 19.84 27.11 -8.63
CA MET A 5 20.28 25.81 -8.11
C MET A 5 20.01 25.63 -6.61
N ALA A 6 19.97 26.73 -5.87
CA ALA A 6 19.72 26.69 -4.43
C ALA A 6 18.26 26.32 -4.13
N GLU A 7 17.32 26.78 -4.97
CA GLU A 7 15.89 26.48 -4.85
C GLU A 7 15.54 25.07 -5.33
N GLU A 8 16.19 24.55 -6.38
CA GLU A 8 16.04 23.15 -6.81
C GLU A 8 16.60 22.16 -5.79
N ALA A 9 17.78 22.43 -5.24
CA ALA A 9 18.35 21.61 -4.17
C ALA A 9 17.52 21.65 -2.88
N LEU A 10 16.93 22.81 -2.56
CA LEU A 10 16.02 22.95 -1.43
C LEU A 10 14.68 22.24 -1.69
N ALA A 11 14.13 22.33 -2.91
CA ALA A 11 12.93 21.60 -3.30
C ALA A 11 13.14 20.08 -3.21
N ASP A 12 14.33 19.57 -3.54
CA ASP A 12 14.67 18.16 -3.39
C ASP A 12 14.88 17.74 -1.93
N LEU A 13 15.45 18.60 -1.08
CA LEU A 13 15.51 18.37 0.37
C LEU A 13 14.14 18.44 1.04
N VAL A 14 13.24 19.31 0.57
CA VAL A 14 11.84 19.40 1.01
C VAL A 14 11.03 18.21 0.50
N ARG A 15 11.29 17.70 -0.72
CA ARG A 15 10.76 16.41 -1.20
C ARG A 15 11.30 15.24 -0.40
N SER A 16 12.56 15.28 0.04
CA SER A 16 13.20 14.28 0.91
C SER A 16 12.71 14.38 2.37
N SER A 17 12.15 15.53 2.74
CA SER A 17 11.43 15.78 4.00
C SER A 17 9.96 15.30 3.96
N ALA A 18 9.45 14.86 2.79
CA ALA A 18 8.20 14.12 2.75
C ALA A 18 8.39 12.86 3.58
N ARG A 19 7.76 12.84 4.76
CA ARG A 19 7.75 11.75 5.72
C ARG A 19 7.79 10.41 4.98
N SER A 20 8.91 9.70 5.04
CA SER A 20 9.06 8.41 4.39
C SER A 20 7.91 7.52 4.86
N VAL A 21 7.00 7.13 3.95
CA VAL A 21 5.84 6.32 4.29
C VAL A 21 6.33 4.99 4.82
N ARG A 22 5.90 4.61 6.02
CA ARG A 22 6.27 3.32 6.62
C ARG A 22 5.17 2.30 6.37
N LEU A 23 5.50 1.02 6.55
CA LEU A 23 4.55 -0.09 6.42
C LEU A 23 3.31 0.09 7.31
N ALA A 24 3.51 0.61 8.52
CA ALA A 24 2.43 0.92 9.45
C ALA A 24 1.50 2.03 8.96
N ASP A 25 2.02 3.00 8.21
CA ASP A 25 1.21 4.09 7.66
C ASP A 25 0.31 3.56 6.53
N VAL A 26 0.83 2.64 5.70
CA VAL A 26 0.05 1.91 4.68
C VAL A 26 -1.04 1.04 5.30
N GLU A 27 -0.69 0.24 6.33
CA GLU A 27 -1.67 -0.58 7.04
C GLU A 27 -2.80 0.26 7.60
N LYS A 28 -2.47 1.35 8.33
CA LYS A 28 -3.46 2.28 8.88
C LYS A 28 -4.34 2.89 7.81
N ALA A 29 -3.76 3.30 6.67
CA ALA A 29 -4.52 3.89 5.59
C ALA A 29 -5.51 2.91 4.96
N VAL A 30 -5.11 1.64 4.73
CA VAL A 30 -6.01 0.58 4.23
C VAL A 30 -7.10 0.26 5.25
N CYS A 31 -6.74 0.09 6.52
CA CYS A 31 -7.69 -0.14 7.61
C CYS A 31 -8.73 0.99 7.71
N LYS A 32 -8.27 2.24 7.66
CA LYS A 32 -9.13 3.43 7.71
C LYS A 32 -10.02 3.57 6.46
N ALA A 33 -9.50 3.25 5.28
CA ALA A 33 -10.23 3.38 4.03
C ALA A 33 -11.48 2.48 3.96
N PHE A 34 -11.37 1.27 4.52
CA PHE A 34 -12.36 0.20 4.32
C PHE A 34 -12.92 -0.40 5.62
N GLY A 35 -12.55 0.13 6.79
CA GLY A 35 -13.05 -0.38 8.09
C GLY A 35 -12.53 -1.78 8.43
N ILE A 36 -11.29 -2.08 8.06
CA ILE A 36 -10.68 -3.40 8.25
C ILE A 36 -9.81 -3.36 9.51
N ASP A 37 -9.92 -4.39 10.34
CA ASP A 37 -9.07 -4.51 11.52
C ASP A 37 -7.61 -4.87 11.15
N ALA A 38 -6.65 -4.25 11.84
CA ALA A 38 -5.23 -4.50 11.66
C ALA A 38 -4.87 -5.98 11.93
N ALA A 39 -5.58 -6.64 12.86
CA ALA A 39 -5.42 -8.07 13.08
C ALA A 39 -5.74 -8.90 11.83
N GLY A 40 -6.68 -8.44 11.00
CA GLY A 40 -6.99 -9.04 9.70
C GLY A 40 -5.80 -8.99 8.73
N MET A 41 -5.03 -7.91 8.75
CA MET A 41 -3.85 -7.71 7.90
C MET A 41 -2.73 -8.70 8.23
N GLN A 42 -2.63 -9.10 9.50
CA GLN A 42 -1.62 -10.05 10.00
C GLN A 42 -2.11 -11.50 10.03
N SER A 43 -3.44 -11.73 10.01
CA SER A 43 -4.06 -13.05 10.09
C SER A 43 -3.56 -14.05 9.04
N ALA A 44 -3.57 -15.35 9.35
CA ALA A 44 -3.35 -16.42 8.38
C ALA A 44 -4.58 -16.72 7.49
N ARG A 45 -5.74 -16.12 7.81
CA ARG A 45 -7.01 -16.37 7.09
C ARG A 45 -6.90 -15.99 5.61
N ARG A 46 -7.45 -16.89 4.76
CA ARG A 46 -7.38 -16.81 3.29
C ARG A 46 -8.69 -16.38 2.62
N SER A 47 -9.75 -16.12 3.38
CA SER A 47 -11.02 -15.62 2.83
C SER A 47 -10.80 -14.31 2.08
N LYS A 48 -11.54 -14.10 0.97
CA LYS A 48 -11.38 -12.93 0.09
C LYS A 48 -11.43 -11.60 0.86
N ALA A 49 -12.38 -11.49 1.79
CA ALA A 49 -12.56 -10.31 2.65
C ALA A 49 -11.33 -9.92 3.49
N VAL A 50 -10.38 -10.83 3.68
CA VAL A 50 -9.14 -10.59 4.43
C VAL A 50 -7.91 -10.66 3.51
N SER A 51 -7.91 -11.56 2.53
CA SER A 51 -6.77 -11.72 1.62
C SER A 51 -6.65 -10.58 0.60
N HIS A 52 -7.76 -10.06 0.06
CA HIS A 52 -7.74 -8.95 -0.90
C HIS A 52 -7.20 -7.65 -0.30
N PRO A 53 -7.67 -7.17 0.87
CA PRO A 53 -7.07 -6.01 1.52
C PRO A 53 -5.59 -6.16 1.82
N ARG A 54 -5.16 -7.36 2.23
CA ARG A 54 -3.76 -7.64 2.49
C ARG A 54 -2.91 -7.57 1.22
N MET A 55 -3.39 -8.14 0.11
CA MET A 55 -2.71 -8.05 -1.17
C MET A 55 -2.62 -6.61 -1.65
N LEU A 56 -3.70 -5.84 -1.50
CA LEU A 56 -3.73 -4.40 -1.80
C LEU A 56 -2.70 -3.64 -0.95
N ALA A 57 -2.61 -3.91 0.36
CA ALA A 57 -1.65 -3.25 1.23
C ALA A 57 -0.19 -3.61 0.90
N MET A 58 0.10 -4.87 0.57
CA MET A 58 1.44 -5.27 0.11
C MET A 58 1.83 -4.56 -1.19
N TYR A 59 0.88 -4.44 -2.12
CA TYR A 59 1.07 -3.70 -3.38
C TYR A 59 1.28 -2.20 -3.15
N LEU A 60 0.57 -1.58 -2.21
CA LEU A 60 0.75 -0.17 -1.86
C LEU A 60 2.07 0.06 -1.10
N ALA A 61 2.43 -0.82 -0.17
CA ALA A 61 3.71 -0.76 0.54
C ALA A 61 4.89 -0.77 -0.42
N ARG A 62 4.81 -1.63 -1.44
CA ARG A 62 5.77 -1.71 -2.55
C ARG A 62 5.94 -0.41 -3.35
N ARG A 63 4.88 0.39 -3.47
CA ARG A 63 4.86 1.61 -4.29
C ARG A 63 5.23 2.85 -3.50
N HIS A 64 4.89 2.88 -2.22
CA HIS A 64 4.98 4.06 -1.38
C HIS A 64 6.10 3.99 -0.34
N THR A 65 6.70 2.82 -0.11
CA THR A 65 7.78 2.63 0.88
C THR A 65 9.06 2.08 0.24
N CYS A 66 10.20 2.28 0.89
CA CYS A 66 11.49 1.71 0.49
C CYS A 66 11.77 0.32 1.11
N ALA A 67 10.77 -0.32 1.73
CA ALA A 67 10.96 -1.59 2.42
C ALA A 67 11.24 -2.75 1.44
N ALA A 68 12.15 -3.65 1.83
CA ALA A 68 12.44 -4.84 1.06
C ALA A 68 11.26 -5.83 1.05
N LEU A 69 11.19 -6.69 0.04
CA LEU A 69 10.11 -7.69 -0.09
C LEU A 69 9.97 -8.59 1.14
N ALA A 70 11.10 -8.97 1.75
CA ALA A 70 11.11 -9.78 2.96
C ALA A 70 10.53 -9.01 4.17
N GLU A 71 10.81 -7.72 4.27
CA GLU A 71 10.28 -6.86 5.34
C GLU A 71 8.78 -6.65 5.18
N ILE A 72 8.31 -6.38 3.96
CA ILE A 72 6.88 -6.25 3.64
C ILE A 72 6.14 -7.55 3.99
N GLY A 73 6.66 -8.70 3.53
CA GLY A 73 6.08 -10.00 3.83
C GLY A 73 6.08 -10.30 5.33
N GLY A 74 7.19 -10.01 6.01
CA GLY A 74 7.34 -10.13 7.45
C GLY A 74 6.28 -9.35 8.22
N TYR A 75 6.08 -8.09 7.84
CA TYR A 75 5.11 -7.18 8.46
C TYR A 75 3.68 -7.67 8.32
N PHE A 76 3.26 -8.02 7.11
CA PHE A 76 1.90 -8.51 6.85
C PHE A 76 1.77 -10.00 7.14
N GLY A 77 2.05 -10.42 8.38
CA GLY A 77 1.81 -11.77 8.91
C GLY A 77 2.86 -12.81 8.56
N ARG A 78 4.16 -12.46 8.65
CA ARG A 78 5.31 -13.38 8.49
C ARG A 78 5.31 -14.18 7.18
N ARG A 79 4.92 -13.52 6.09
CA ARG A 79 4.85 -14.09 4.74
C ARG A 79 6.19 -13.99 4.02
N SER A 80 6.42 -14.90 3.09
CA SER A 80 7.62 -14.90 2.25
C SER A 80 7.65 -13.71 1.29
N HIS A 81 8.85 -13.32 0.83
CA HIS A 81 9.01 -12.34 -0.25
C HIS A 81 8.23 -12.75 -1.52
N SER A 82 8.14 -14.05 -1.84
CA SER A 82 7.38 -14.56 -2.98
C SER A 82 5.88 -14.30 -2.86
N THR A 83 5.35 -14.22 -1.63
CA THR A 83 3.95 -13.85 -1.39
C THR A 83 3.69 -12.39 -1.77
N VAL A 84 4.65 -11.49 -1.50
CA VAL A 84 4.55 -10.07 -1.88
C VAL A 84 4.59 -9.92 -3.41
N ILE A 85 5.42 -10.71 -4.09
CA ILE A 85 5.47 -10.74 -5.55
C ILE A 85 4.13 -11.25 -6.13
N ALA A 86 3.59 -12.33 -5.57
CA ALA A 86 2.29 -12.84 -5.99
C ALA A 86 1.16 -11.82 -5.76
N ALA A 87 1.14 -11.17 -4.59
CA ALA A 87 0.18 -10.10 -4.28
C ALA A 87 0.24 -8.96 -5.30
N GLN A 88 1.45 -8.51 -5.66
CA GLN A 88 1.62 -7.48 -6.68
C GLN A 88 1.02 -7.92 -8.02
N LYS A 89 1.40 -9.10 -8.53
CA LYS A 89 0.91 -9.62 -9.82
C LYS A 89 -0.61 -9.75 -9.82
N THR A 90 -1.19 -10.21 -8.71
CA THR A 90 -2.64 -10.33 -8.55
C THR A 90 -3.33 -8.96 -8.63
N VAL A 91 -2.82 -7.94 -7.91
CA VAL A 91 -3.40 -6.59 -7.94
C VAL A 91 -3.27 -5.94 -9.32
N GLU A 92 -2.13 -6.13 -9.98
CA GLU A 92 -1.93 -5.68 -11.37
C GLU A 92 -2.90 -6.37 -12.34
N GLY A 93 -3.15 -7.66 -12.15
CA GLY A 93 -4.16 -8.41 -12.91
C GLY A 93 -5.56 -7.84 -12.70
N TRP A 94 -5.94 -7.52 -11.46
CA TRP A 94 -7.23 -6.90 -11.18
C TRP A 94 -7.38 -5.53 -11.83
N LEU A 95 -6.32 -4.73 -11.84
CA LEU A 95 -6.29 -3.43 -12.53
C LEU A 95 -6.45 -3.59 -14.05
N ALA A 96 -5.69 -4.50 -14.66
CA ALA A 96 -5.72 -4.71 -16.10
C ALA A 96 -7.08 -5.22 -16.58
N ASN A 97 -7.69 -6.13 -15.82
CA ASN A 97 -8.97 -6.74 -16.17
C ASN A 97 -10.18 -5.94 -15.66
N ARG A 98 -9.96 -4.86 -14.90
CA ARG A 98 -10.99 -4.13 -14.14
C ARG A 98 -11.85 -5.06 -13.29
N GLU A 99 -11.21 -6.07 -12.70
CA GLU A 99 -11.89 -7.05 -11.86
C GLU A 99 -12.16 -6.44 -10.47
N PRO A 100 -13.39 -6.51 -9.95
CA PRO A 100 -13.69 -5.96 -8.63
C PRO A 100 -13.01 -6.77 -7.53
N ILE A 101 -12.59 -6.08 -6.47
CA ILE A 101 -11.97 -6.69 -5.29
C ILE A 101 -12.90 -6.58 -4.08
N VAL A 102 -12.84 -7.56 -3.19
CA VAL A 102 -13.66 -7.56 -1.97
C VAL A 102 -12.88 -6.90 -0.83
N LEU A 103 -13.39 -5.80 -0.29
CA LEU A 103 -12.82 -5.10 0.87
C LEU A 103 -13.92 -4.95 1.93
N ALA A 104 -13.69 -5.51 3.12
CA ALA A 104 -14.69 -5.57 4.21
C ALA A 104 -16.07 -6.08 3.73
N GLU A 105 -16.07 -7.20 3.02
CA GLU A 105 -17.27 -7.86 2.44
C GLU A 105 -17.97 -7.09 1.30
N THR A 106 -17.47 -5.92 0.89
CA THR A 106 -18.05 -5.12 -0.20
C THR A 106 -17.18 -5.19 -1.45
N PRO A 107 -17.73 -5.30 -2.68
CA PRO A 107 -16.94 -5.20 -3.91
C PRO A 107 -16.54 -3.74 -4.20
N TRP A 108 -15.30 -3.54 -4.67
CA TRP A 108 -14.73 -2.25 -5.04
C TRP A 108 -14.03 -2.32 -6.39
N ASP A 109 -14.09 -1.24 -7.15
CA ASP A 109 -13.16 -1.03 -8.25
C ASP A 109 -11.74 -0.84 -7.69
N VAL A 110 -10.76 -1.53 -8.27
CA VAL A 110 -9.38 -1.56 -7.74
C VAL A 110 -8.73 -0.19 -7.85
N ALA A 111 -8.96 0.54 -8.95
CA ALA A 111 -8.37 1.84 -9.15
C ALA A 111 -8.97 2.86 -8.17
N GLU A 112 -10.27 2.79 -7.90
CA GLU A 112 -10.91 3.59 -6.84
C GLU A 112 -10.39 3.24 -5.45
N ALA A 113 -10.25 1.95 -5.12
CA ALA A 113 -9.70 1.52 -3.85
C ALA A 113 -8.27 2.04 -3.63
N ILE A 114 -7.41 1.97 -4.65
CA ILE A 114 -6.05 2.52 -4.60
C ILE A 114 -6.07 4.03 -4.38
N ARG A 115 -6.85 4.77 -5.17
CA ARG A 115 -6.96 6.24 -5.04
C ARG A 115 -7.38 6.63 -3.64
N ARG A 116 -8.39 5.97 -3.08
CA ARG A 116 -8.89 6.23 -1.73
C ARG A 116 -7.81 6.06 -0.65
N VAL A 117 -6.98 5.03 -0.75
CA VAL A 117 -5.89 4.80 0.21
C VAL A 117 -4.77 5.82 0.02
N GLU A 118 -4.41 6.12 -1.24
CA GLU A 118 -3.39 7.13 -1.55
C GLU A 118 -3.78 8.53 -1.06
N ASP A 119 -5.06 8.90 -1.16
CA ASP A 119 -5.58 10.16 -0.61
C ASP A 119 -5.38 10.24 0.91
N ILE A 120 -5.60 9.12 1.62
CA ILE A 120 -5.37 9.05 3.07
C ILE A 120 -3.88 9.16 3.40
N LEU A 121 -3.01 8.52 2.62
CA LEU A 121 -1.55 8.60 2.81
C LEU A 121 -0.99 10.00 2.55
N ARG A 122 -1.58 10.75 1.62
CA ARG A 122 -1.19 12.15 1.35
C ARG A 122 -1.67 13.13 2.42
N ALA A 123 -2.72 12.79 3.16
CA ALA A 123 -3.37 13.68 4.13
C ALA A 123 -2.81 13.58 5.57
N GLY A 124 -1.79 12.75 5.83
CA GLY A 124 -1.20 12.54 7.17
C GLY A 124 0.33 12.52 7.19
#